data_AF-A0A380HGT4-F1
#
_entry.id   AF-A0A380HGT4-F1
#
_cell.length_a   1.000
_cell.length_b   1.000
_cell.length_c   1.000
_cell.angle_alpha   90.00
_cell.angle_beta   90.00
_cell.angle_gamma   90.00
#
_symmetry.space_group_name_H-M   'P 1'
#
loop_
_entity.id
_entity.type
_entity.pdbx_description
1 polymer ?
#
loop_
_entity_poly.entity_id
_entity_poly.type
_entity_poly.pdbx_seq_one_letter_code
_entity_poly.pdbx_strand_id
1 'polypeptide(L)'
;MPRCIETYEIYLAALKLGLVIIPSSEMLRTKDLQYRITHGEVKAIVVTSDSIDEFKAVKNTHRLRNLLSVVKKRIGMLLKMKRQQFQIN
;
A
#
# COMPACT_ATOMS: atom_id res chain seq x y z
N MET A 1 -8.31 2.12 6.24
CA MET A 1 -8.20 0.78 6.87
C MET A 1 -8.78 0.75 8.23
N PRO A 2 -9.62 -0.27 8.51
CA PRO A 2 -10.26 -0.41 9.78
C PRO A 2 -9.22 -0.82 10.83
N ARG A 3 -9.51 -0.43 12.06
CA ARG A 3 -8.69 -0.74 13.24
C ARG A 3 -9.06 -2.15 13.72
N CYS A 4 -8.45 -3.17 13.13
CA CYS A 4 -8.63 -4.56 13.53
C CYS A 4 -7.32 -5.35 13.40
N ILE A 5 -7.31 -6.56 13.94
CA ILE A 5 -6.11 -7.40 14.10
C ILE A 5 -5.40 -7.64 12.76
N GLU A 6 -6.15 -7.94 11.71
CA GLU A 6 -5.60 -8.25 10.38
C GLU A 6 -4.83 -7.05 9.77
N THR A 7 -5.28 -5.82 10.05
CA THR A 7 -4.52 -4.62 9.67
C THR A 7 -3.14 -4.62 10.32
N TYR A 8 -3.10 -4.89 11.63
CA TYR A 8 -1.85 -4.88 12.38
C TYR A 8 -0.93 -6.03 11.97
N GLU A 9 -1.47 -7.19 11.63
CA GLU A 9 -0.69 -8.31 11.07
C GLU A 9 0.01 -7.91 9.77
N ILE A 10 -0.71 -7.23 8.86
CA ILE A 10 -0.12 -6.69 7.62
C ILE A 10 0.99 -5.67 7.95
N TYR A 11 0.75 -4.79 8.92
CA TYR A 11 1.72 -3.76 9.30
C TYR A 11 2.98 -4.42 9.86
N LEU A 12 2.84 -5.40 10.74
CA LEU A 12 3.94 -6.16 11.33
C LEU A 12 4.71 -6.97 10.29
N ALA A 13 4.02 -7.66 9.38
CA ALA A 13 4.65 -8.40 8.29
C ALA A 13 5.46 -7.46 7.38
N ALA A 14 4.89 -6.32 7.01
CA ALA A 14 5.58 -5.31 6.21
C ALA A 14 6.81 -4.76 6.92
N LEU A 15 6.71 -4.41 8.20
CA LEU A 15 7.85 -3.96 9.01
C LEU A 15 8.93 -5.04 9.12
N LYS A 16 8.55 -6.30 9.33
CA LYS A 16 9.47 -7.45 9.41
C LYS A 16 10.21 -7.68 8.08
N LEU A 17 9.58 -7.36 6.96
CA LEU A 17 10.20 -7.40 5.62
C LEU A 17 11.02 -6.15 5.29
N GLY A 18 11.18 -5.20 6.23
CA GLY A 18 11.91 -3.95 6.01
C GLY A 18 11.18 -2.95 5.11
N LEU A 19 9.85 -3.10 4.96
CA LEU A 19 9.03 -2.21 4.14
C LEU A 19 8.63 -0.97 4.93
N VAL A 20 8.70 0.19 4.26
CA VAL A 20 8.18 1.44 4.80
C VAL A 20 6.71 1.54 4.41
N ILE A 21 5.88 1.96 5.36
CA ILE A 21 4.45 1.98 5.13
C ILE A 21 3.82 3.35 5.30
N ILE A 22 2.93 3.70 4.37
CA ILE A 22 2.29 5.01 4.27
C ILE A 22 0.80 4.84 4.54
N PRO A 23 0.35 4.95 5.81
CA PRO A 23 -1.06 4.93 6.11
C PRO A 23 -1.75 6.12 5.43
N SER A 24 -2.95 5.86 4.91
CA SER A 24 -3.72 6.84 4.15
C SER A 24 -5.19 6.79 4.57
N SER A 25 -5.81 7.96 4.62
CA SER A 25 -7.23 8.10 4.95
C SER A 25 -8.10 7.66 3.77
N GLU A 26 -9.27 7.10 4.07
CA GLU A 26 -10.33 6.82 3.08
C GLU A 26 -10.95 8.10 2.52
N MET A 27 -10.68 9.26 3.13
CA MET A 27 -11.15 10.55 2.63
C MET A 27 -10.33 11.08 1.45
N LEU A 28 -9.19 10.46 1.12
CA LEU A 28 -8.32 10.94 0.05
C LEU A 28 -9.02 10.81 -1.31
N ARG A 29 -8.86 11.83 -2.15
CA ARG A 29 -9.38 11.79 -3.52
C ARG A 29 -8.33 11.21 -4.46
N THR A 30 -8.75 10.84 -5.67
CA THR A 30 -7.89 10.27 -6.71
C THR A 30 -6.61 11.09 -6.93
N LYS A 31 -6.69 12.44 -6.90
CA LYS A 31 -5.52 13.31 -7.05
C LYS A 31 -4.51 13.16 -5.90
N ASP A 32 -4.99 12.97 -4.68
CA ASP A 32 -4.15 12.86 -3.48
C ASP A 32 -3.49 11.47 -3.44
N LEU A 33 -4.25 10.43 -3.82
CA LEU A 33 -3.74 9.08 -3.99
C LEU A 33 -2.68 9.03 -5.09
N GLN A 34 -2.95 9.64 -6.25
CA GLN A 34 -1.99 9.74 -7.36
C GLN A 34 -0.69 10.40 -6.89
N TYR A 35 -0.78 11.54 -6.21
CA TYR A 35 0.37 12.27 -5.71
C TYR A 35 1.22 11.40 -4.78
N ARG A 36 0.59 10.72 -3.81
CA ARG A 36 1.27 9.82 -2.87
C ARG A 36 1.92 8.63 -3.56
N ILE A 37 1.27 8.04 -4.56
CA ILE A 37 1.80 6.89 -5.29
C ILE A 37 3.03 7.29 -6.10
N THR A 38 2.97 8.41 -6.82
CA THR A 38 4.05 8.84 -7.70
C THR A 38 5.23 9.40 -6.93
N HIS A 39 5.00 10.34 -6.01
CA HIS A 39 6.06 11.01 -5.25
C HIS A 39 6.57 10.15 -4.09
N GLY A 40 5.70 9.30 -3.53
CA GLY A 40 6.09 8.33 -2.50
C GLY A 40 6.87 7.14 -3.07
N GLU A 41 6.95 7.01 -4.40
CA GLU A 41 7.54 5.84 -5.09
C GLU A 41 6.95 4.51 -4.61
N VAL A 42 5.64 4.50 -4.38
CA VAL A 42 4.93 3.33 -3.86
C VAL A 42 5.09 2.17 -4.85
N LYS A 43 5.37 0.98 -4.33
CA LYS A 43 5.58 -0.23 -5.13
C LYS A 43 4.42 -1.22 -5.04
N ALA A 44 3.67 -1.15 -3.95
CA ALA A 44 2.48 -1.96 -3.75
C ALA A 44 1.42 -1.19 -2.97
N ILE A 45 0.17 -1.53 -3.22
CA ILE A 45 -0.99 -1.01 -2.53
C ILE A 45 -1.77 -2.22 -2.07
N VAL A 46 -2.12 -2.24 -0.80
CA VAL A 46 -3.11 -3.13 -0.24
C VAL A 46 -4.39 -2.28 -0.14
N VAL A 47 -5.59 -2.80 -0.41
CA VAL A 47 -6.89 -2.09 -0.26
C VAL A 47 -7.97 -3.06 0.23
N THR A 48 -8.99 -2.56 0.93
CA THR A 48 -10.27 -3.29 1.08
C THR A 48 -10.93 -3.44 -0.28
N SER A 49 -11.80 -4.46 -0.43
CA SER A 49 -12.65 -4.63 -1.61
C SER A 49 -13.42 -3.36 -1.97
N ASP A 50 -13.93 -2.70 -0.94
CA ASP A 50 -14.88 -1.59 -1.07
C ASP A 50 -14.23 -0.32 -1.61
N SER A 51 -12.90 -0.20 -1.44
CA SER A 51 -12.12 0.94 -1.91
C SER A 51 -11.32 0.64 -3.18
N ILE A 52 -11.47 -0.55 -3.81
CA ILE A 52 -10.72 -0.90 -5.04
C ILE A 52 -11.01 0.11 -6.16
N ASP A 53 -12.27 0.54 -6.29
CA ASP A 53 -12.71 1.39 -7.38
C ASP A 53 -12.08 2.79 -7.33
N GLU A 54 -11.74 3.29 -6.15
CA GLU A 54 -11.05 4.58 -5.97
C GLU A 54 -9.66 4.59 -6.65
N PHE A 55 -9.04 3.41 -6.79
CA PHE A 55 -7.72 3.24 -7.39
C PHE A 55 -7.78 2.93 -8.89
N LYS A 56 -8.95 2.61 -9.45
CA LYS A 56 -9.11 2.41 -10.92
C LYS A 56 -8.82 3.69 -11.70
N ALA A 57 -9.16 4.84 -11.14
CA ALA A 57 -8.95 6.15 -11.76
C ALA A 57 -7.51 6.68 -11.59
N VAL A 58 -6.66 6.00 -10.80
CA VAL A 58 -5.26 6.37 -10.61
C VAL A 58 -4.44 5.92 -11.83
N LYS A 59 -3.71 6.86 -12.41
CA LYS A 59 -2.81 6.64 -13.54
C LYS A 59 -1.48 6.05 -13.07
N ASN A 60 -0.76 5.40 -13.99
CA ASN A 60 0.56 4.81 -13.74
C ASN A 60 0.59 3.67 -12.71
N THR A 61 -0.55 3.00 -12.49
CA THR A 61 -0.65 1.79 -11.67
C THR A 61 0.18 0.63 -12.23
N HIS A 62 0.53 0.62 -13.53
CA HIS A 62 1.46 -0.36 -14.12
C HIS A 62 2.87 -0.36 -13.49
N ARG A 63 3.27 0.71 -12.79
CA ARG A 63 4.52 0.76 -12.02
C ARG A 63 4.43 0.04 -10.67
N LEU A 64 3.21 -0.21 -10.20
CA LEU A 64 2.96 -1.04 -9.03
C LEU A 64 3.21 -2.47 -9.45
N ARG A 65 4.24 -3.09 -8.86
CA ARG A 65 4.60 -4.48 -9.21
C ARG A 65 3.56 -5.46 -8.71
N ASN A 66 2.93 -5.14 -7.57
CA ASN A 66 1.88 -5.95 -6.95
C ASN A 66 0.76 -5.01 -6.48
N LEU A 67 -0.40 -5.05 -7.13
CA LEU A 67 -1.64 -4.59 -6.50
C LEU A 67 -2.21 -5.79 -5.74
N LEU A 68 -2.08 -5.79 -4.42
CA LEU A 68 -2.65 -6.85 -3.59
C LEU A 68 -4.08 -6.45 -3.23
N SER A 69 -5.04 -6.92 -4.02
CA SER A 69 -6.44 -6.97 -3.62
C SER A 69 -6.63 -8.17 -2.68
N VAL A 70 -6.93 -7.92 -1.41
CA VAL A 70 -7.28 -9.01 -0.50
C VAL A 70 -8.74 -9.38 -0.73
N VAL A 71 -8.95 -10.38 -1.59
CA VAL A 71 -10.28 -10.93 -1.91
C VAL A 71 -10.75 -11.87 -0.79
N LYS A 72 -11.25 -11.26 0.28
CA LYS A 72 -12.42 -11.67 1.09
C LYS A 72 -12.54 -10.66 2.23
N LYS A 73 -13.29 -9.58 1.99
CA LYS A 73 -13.81 -8.67 3.01
C LYS A 73 -12.77 -8.18 4.03
N ARG A 74 -11.57 -7.70 3.65
CA ARG A 74 -10.61 -7.00 4.57
C ARG A 74 -9.29 -6.58 3.86
N ILE A 75 -9.01 -5.28 3.62
CA ILE A 75 -8.00 -4.38 4.27
C ILE A 75 -6.75 -4.12 3.41
N GLY A 76 -6.08 -2.98 3.62
CA GLY A 76 -5.21 -2.33 2.66
C GLY A 76 -4.36 -1.07 2.98
N MET A 77 -3.10 -1.06 2.53
CA MET A 77 -2.05 -0.16 2.93
C MET A 77 -1.08 0.11 1.77
N LEU A 78 -0.58 1.33 1.58
CA LEU A 78 0.47 1.61 0.58
C LEU A 78 1.86 1.24 1.13
N LEU A 79 2.59 0.38 0.41
CA LEU A 79 3.92 -0.13 0.74
C LEU A 79 5.00 0.49 -0.16
N LYS A 80 6.03 1.07 0.46
CA LYS A 80 7.27 1.52 -0.19
C LYS A 80 8.38 0.51 0.10
N MET A 81 8.92 -0.13 -0.94
CA MET A 81 10.06 -1.04 -0.81
C MET A 81 11.37 -0.25 -0.86
N LYS A 82 12.22 -0.40 0.16
CA LYS A 82 13.61 0.10 0.15
C LYS A 82 14.53 -1.08 -0.20
N ARG A 83 15.44 -0.90 -1.17
CA ARG A 83 16.51 -1.88 -1.46
C ARG A 83 17.53 -1.75 -0.33
N GLN A 84 17.62 -2.75 0.55
CA GLN A 84 18.66 -2.77 1.59
C GLN A 84 19.86 -3.54 1.02
N GLN A 85 20.92 -2.81 0.65
CA GLN A 85 22.23 -3.41 0.44
C GLN A 85 22.81 -3.73 1.81
N PHE A 86 22.72 -4.99 2.24
CA PHE A 86 23.52 -5.50 3.33
C PHE A 86 24.89 -5.89 2.76
N GLN A 87 25.89 -5.04 3.01
CA GLN A 87 27.29 -5.46 2.99
C GLN A 87 27.57 -6.04 4.38
N ILE A 88 27.89 -7.33 4.45
CA ILE A 88 28.41 -7.96 5.66
C ILE A 88 29.93 -7.94 5.52
N ASN A 89 30.60 -7.20 6.41
CA ASN A 89 32.06 -7.28 6.62
C ASN A 89 32.36 -8.47 7.53
#